data_AF-A0AA96DZT8-F1
#
_entry.id   AF-A0AA96DZT8-F1
#
_cell.length_a   1.000
_cell.length_b   1.000
_cell.length_c   1.000
_cell.angle_alpha   90.00
_cell.angle_beta   90.00
_cell.angle_gamma   90.00
#
_symmetry.space_group_name_H-M   'P 1'
#
loop_
_entity.id
_entity.type
_entity.pdbx_description
1 polymer ?
#
loop_
_entity_poly.entity_id
_entity_poly.type
_entity_poly.pdbx_seq_one_letter_code
_entity_poly.pdbx_strand_id
1 'polypeptide(L)'
;MNIKKDFNSMFWGIIGVNNRVFEVEDIFQKKRDKQADEKRYDNFLKDNNVLSNEQYFNLVFKELYTFDELLIGFLFTNNEENRFYVNQIHNITMNYRTLLEKQFDETLLINILSFQISYIIEYMAHNNINIEIFNECLLKKSIDPVINLCKKSTNTKSLKDLSIELSYKYLDIKDYCKKRDIDIDEVTEGTFQKDLSNWKNNKSLPSFIKLLVITNIIHKQSSRDKTAFLIQLILIRSLFHIQKKFNVQESSQLKFLEKVKYFREIIKKHYLANTSQNISEEQSRYVFNFSNFFDDLFNENKTKQIDIEKHLKEIQNKLSIFNQYNDGDKSFTVKIPHKTFIFNEFKKCKTQDNYLELLNKLPTLIDDQSDHILINQRYFMMLFFIAIKTNDQKIFTKYFKLFDKSLASALSLAKVDKKISTYNILLKDIYDIEDCRKIFVDYLEKYQL
;
A
#
# COMPACT_ATOMS: atom_id res chain seq x y z
N MET A 1 1.56 -10.84 -17.54
CA MET A 1 1.21 -9.72 -16.64
C MET A 1 1.71 -10.08 -15.26
N ASN A 2 2.63 -9.29 -14.68
CA ASN A 2 3.26 -9.63 -13.41
C ASN A 2 2.28 -9.30 -12.28
N ILE A 3 1.60 -10.32 -11.74
CA ILE A 3 0.59 -10.22 -10.67
C ILE A 3 1.13 -9.43 -9.46
N LYS A 4 2.43 -9.51 -9.16
CA LYS A 4 3.07 -8.71 -8.10
C LYS A 4 3.04 -7.20 -8.37
N LYS A 5 3.21 -6.79 -9.63
CA LYS A 5 3.26 -5.38 -10.07
C LYS A 5 1.90 -4.79 -10.40
N ASP A 6 0.88 -5.62 -10.61
CA ASP A 6 -0.49 -5.18 -10.93
C ASP A 6 -1.37 -5.03 -9.68
N PHE A 7 -0.78 -4.59 -8.56
CA PHE A 7 -1.56 -4.37 -7.34
C PHE A 7 -2.61 -3.26 -7.54
N ASN A 8 -2.40 -2.35 -8.49
CA ASN A 8 -3.27 -1.21 -8.73
C ASN A 8 -4.65 -1.67 -9.20
N SER A 9 -4.67 -2.50 -10.23
CA SER A 9 -5.89 -3.14 -10.71
C SER A 9 -6.57 -3.97 -9.62
N MET A 10 -5.80 -4.67 -8.78
CA MET A 10 -6.35 -5.46 -7.68
C MET A 10 -7.00 -4.59 -6.61
N PHE A 11 -6.29 -3.55 -6.17
CA PHE A 11 -6.72 -2.60 -5.16
C PHE A 11 -8.00 -1.88 -5.58
N TRP A 12 -8.03 -1.27 -6.77
CA TRP A 12 -9.23 -0.59 -7.28
C TRP A 12 -10.40 -1.55 -7.46
N GLY A 13 -10.15 -2.79 -7.91
CA GLY A 13 -11.18 -3.84 -7.95
C GLY A 13 -11.77 -4.17 -6.57
N ILE A 14 -10.92 -4.22 -5.54
CA ILE A 14 -11.29 -4.48 -4.13
C ILE A 14 -12.13 -3.36 -3.53
N ILE A 15 -11.95 -2.11 -3.94
CA ILE A 15 -12.81 -1.00 -3.51
C ILE A 15 -13.98 -0.72 -4.47
N GLY A 16 -14.00 -1.38 -5.62
CA GLY A 16 -15.15 -1.43 -6.53
C GLY A 16 -15.14 -0.41 -7.64
N VAL A 17 -13.94 -0.07 -8.09
CA VAL A 17 -13.69 0.72 -9.28
C VAL A 17 -13.08 -0.20 -10.34
N ASN A 18 -13.19 0.18 -11.62
CA ASN A 18 -12.66 -0.62 -12.72
C ASN A 18 -11.13 -0.81 -12.59
N ASN A 19 -10.61 -1.91 -13.10
CA ASN A 19 -9.20 -2.31 -12.99
C ASN A 19 -8.21 -1.33 -13.65
N ARG A 20 -8.65 -0.24 -14.31
CA ARG A 20 -7.79 0.70 -15.05
C ARG A 20 -7.71 2.08 -14.42
N VAL A 21 -7.98 2.18 -13.12
CA VAL A 21 -7.95 3.45 -12.39
C VAL A 21 -6.50 3.74 -12.04
N PHE A 22 -5.97 4.80 -12.60
CA PHE A 22 -4.64 5.29 -12.34
C PHE A 22 -4.69 6.41 -11.30
N GLU A 23 -5.66 7.30 -11.35
CA GLU A 23 -5.74 8.49 -10.50
C GLU A 23 -7.14 8.65 -9.88
N VAL A 24 -7.29 9.57 -8.93
CA VAL A 24 -8.58 9.80 -8.25
C VAL A 24 -9.58 10.27 -9.30
N GLU A 25 -9.09 11.07 -10.23
CA GLU A 25 -9.79 11.54 -11.41
C GLU A 25 -10.22 10.42 -12.37
N ASP A 26 -9.75 9.18 -12.25
CA ASP A 26 -10.27 8.05 -13.03
C ASP A 26 -11.47 7.35 -12.39
N ILE A 27 -11.61 7.45 -11.07
CA ILE A 27 -12.86 7.12 -10.36
C ILE A 27 -13.96 8.09 -10.81
N PHE A 28 -13.53 9.28 -11.19
CA PHE A 28 -14.33 10.47 -11.32
C PHE A 28 -14.20 11.16 -12.71
N GLN A 29 -13.78 10.42 -13.73
CA GLN A 29 -13.50 10.81 -15.14
C GLN A 29 -13.32 12.32 -15.48
N LYS A 30 -12.08 12.74 -15.82
CA LYS A 30 -11.76 13.96 -16.63
C LYS A 30 -11.15 13.62 -18.01
N LYS A 31 -11.10 14.60 -18.93
CA LYS A 31 -10.41 14.48 -20.24
C LYS A 31 -8.88 14.49 -20.06
N ARG A 32 -8.19 13.43 -20.50
CA ARG A 32 -6.72 13.32 -20.52
C ARG A 32 -6.22 12.35 -21.60
N ASP A 33 -4.91 12.33 -21.83
CA ASP A 33 -4.25 11.41 -22.78
C ASP A 33 -4.08 10.01 -22.17
N LYS A 34 -5.15 9.21 -22.26
CA LYS A 34 -5.19 7.83 -21.76
C LYS A 34 -4.10 6.94 -22.37
N GLN A 35 -3.70 7.20 -23.62
CA GLN A 35 -2.70 6.36 -24.31
C GLN A 35 -1.30 6.54 -23.71
N ALA A 36 -0.93 7.78 -23.36
CA ALA A 36 0.35 8.05 -22.73
C ALA A 36 0.46 7.38 -21.36
N ASP A 37 -0.61 7.41 -20.56
CA ASP A 37 -0.65 6.79 -19.23
C ASP A 37 -0.65 5.26 -19.31
N GLU A 38 -1.44 4.67 -20.21
CA GLU A 38 -1.43 3.23 -20.47
C GLU A 38 -0.03 2.76 -20.89
N LYS A 39 0.64 3.50 -21.79
CA LYS A 39 2.01 3.15 -22.21
C LYS A 39 3.01 3.20 -21.05
N ARG A 40 2.91 4.20 -20.16
CA ARG A 40 3.79 4.31 -18.97
C ARG A 40 3.56 3.16 -17.99
N TYR A 41 2.30 2.79 -17.75
CA TYR A 41 1.97 1.67 -16.89
C TYR A 41 2.39 0.33 -17.49
N ASP A 42 2.18 0.14 -18.78
CA ASP A 42 2.65 -1.05 -19.49
C ASP A 42 4.17 -1.19 -19.39
N ASN A 43 4.91 -0.10 -19.53
CA ASN A 43 6.35 -0.09 -19.30
C ASN A 43 6.69 -0.46 -17.86
N PHE A 44 5.96 0.04 -16.85
CA PHE A 44 6.15 -0.37 -15.45
C PHE A 44 5.97 -1.88 -15.24
N LEU A 45 4.92 -2.45 -15.84
CA LEU A 45 4.63 -3.88 -15.75
C LEU A 45 5.64 -4.75 -16.51
N LYS A 46 6.12 -4.29 -17.68
CA LYS A 46 6.91 -5.08 -18.64
C LYS A 46 8.43 -4.86 -18.52
N ASP A 47 8.88 -3.61 -18.45
CA ASP A 47 10.30 -3.23 -18.34
C ASP A 47 10.44 -1.89 -17.59
N ASN A 48 10.59 -1.99 -16.27
CA ASN A 48 10.70 -0.82 -15.40
C ASN A 48 12.03 -0.08 -15.59
N ASN A 49 13.03 -0.64 -16.29
CA ASN A 49 14.33 0.00 -16.51
C ASN A 49 14.24 1.16 -17.49
N VAL A 50 13.18 1.22 -18.30
CA VAL A 50 12.92 2.34 -19.22
C VAL A 50 12.40 3.58 -18.48
N LEU A 51 11.72 3.39 -17.34
CA LEU A 51 11.13 4.50 -16.56
C LEU A 51 12.19 5.31 -15.83
N SER A 52 12.04 6.64 -15.77
CA SER A 52 12.83 7.46 -14.82
C SER A 52 12.56 7.05 -13.36
N ASN A 53 13.43 7.44 -12.44
CA ASN A 53 13.29 7.08 -11.02
C ASN A 53 12.05 7.72 -10.39
N GLU A 54 11.77 8.97 -10.74
CA GLU A 54 10.53 9.66 -10.38
C GLU A 54 9.28 8.92 -10.91
N GLN A 55 9.28 8.55 -12.20
CA GLN A 55 8.15 7.80 -12.78
C GLN A 55 7.97 6.42 -12.13
N TYR A 56 9.07 5.73 -11.84
CA TYR A 56 9.03 4.46 -11.14
C TYR A 56 8.43 4.62 -9.74
N PHE A 57 8.91 5.59 -8.97
CA PHE A 57 8.41 5.88 -7.62
C PHE A 57 6.93 6.23 -7.63
N ASN A 58 6.51 7.14 -8.52
CA ASN A 58 5.12 7.54 -8.68
C ASN A 58 4.22 6.36 -9.03
N LEU A 59 4.71 5.40 -9.83
CA LEU A 59 3.94 4.21 -10.23
C LEU A 59 3.90 3.16 -9.11
N VAL A 60 4.99 2.98 -8.35
CA VAL A 60 5.02 2.08 -7.19
C VAL A 60 4.03 2.54 -6.13
N PHE A 61 4.06 3.82 -5.74
CA PHE A 61 3.20 4.34 -4.67
C PHE A 61 1.87 4.90 -5.17
N LYS A 62 1.57 4.76 -6.46
CA LYS A 62 0.41 5.36 -7.13
C LYS A 62 -0.89 5.09 -6.38
N GLU A 63 -1.12 3.84 -6.01
CA GLU A 63 -2.32 3.44 -5.29
C GLU A 63 -2.48 4.10 -3.93
N LEU A 64 -1.38 4.25 -3.18
CA LEU A 64 -1.44 4.88 -1.86
C LEU A 64 -1.75 6.37 -2.03
N TYR A 65 -1.08 7.06 -2.97
CA TYR A 65 -1.40 8.44 -3.31
C TYR A 65 -2.85 8.60 -3.76
N THR A 66 -3.31 7.74 -4.65
CA THR A 66 -4.67 7.82 -5.17
C THR A 66 -5.70 7.49 -4.09
N PHE A 67 -5.42 6.56 -3.17
CA PHE A 67 -6.33 6.31 -2.04
C PHE A 67 -6.33 7.45 -1.03
N ASP A 68 -5.17 8.03 -0.74
CA ASP A 68 -5.02 9.18 0.14
C ASP A 68 -5.78 10.40 -0.39
N GLU A 69 -5.56 10.74 -1.66
CA GLU A 69 -6.21 11.86 -2.32
C GLU A 69 -7.72 11.63 -2.43
N LEU A 70 -8.17 10.39 -2.65
CA LEU A 70 -9.59 10.06 -2.67
C LEU A 70 -10.24 10.30 -1.30
N LEU A 71 -9.63 9.77 -0.24
CA LEU A 71 -10.23 9.82 1.09
C LEU A 71 -10.00 11.16 1.78
N ILE A 72 -8.78 11.66 1.81
CA ILE A 72 -8.40 12.89 2.50
C ILE A 72 -8.50 14.13 1.60
N GLY A 73 -8.10 14.04 0.33
CA GLY A 73 -8.17 15.17 -0.59
C GLY A 73 -9.61 15.50 -1.01
N PHE A 74 -10.45 14.47 -1.22
CA PHE A 74 -11.79 14.65 -1.79
C PHE A 74 -12.96 14.42 -0.82
N LEU A 75 -12.92 13.38 0.02
CA LEU A 75 -14.10 12.96 0.80
C LEU A 75 -14.11 13.45 2.25
N PHE A 76 -12.96 13.47 2.91
CA PHE A 76 -12.83 13.71 4.34
C PHE A 76 -12.02 14.97 4.59
N THR A 77 -12.15 15.54 5.79
CA THR A 77 -11.23 16.58 6.25
C THR A 77 -9.91 15.96 6.69
N ASN A 78 -8.78 16.55 6.33
CA ASN A 78 -7.48 16.13 6.82
C ASN A 78 -7.35 16.44 8.33
N ASN A 79 -7.58 15.43 9.17
CA ASN A 79 -7.44 15.49 10.62
C ASN A 79 -6.85 14.17 11.14
N GLU A 80 -6.43 14.16 12.41
CA GLU A 80 -5.78 13.01 13.05
C GLU A 80 -6.61 11.72 12.96
N GLU A 81 -7.93 11.82 13.16
CA GLU A 81 -8.82 10.66 13.16
C GLU A 81 -8.96 10.02 11.77
N ASN A 82 -9.18 10.85 10.75
CA ASN A 82 -9.31 10.39 9.37
C ASN A 82 -7.96 9.86 8.86
N ARG A 83 -6.85 10.52 9.23
CA ARG A 83 -5.49 10.04 8.93
C ARG A 83 -5.21 8.70 9.61
N PHE A 84 -5.65 8.51 10.84
CA PHE A 84 -5.54 7.21 11.52
C PHE A 84 -6.20 6.09 10.69
N TYR A 85 -7.43 6.28 10.21
CA TYR A 85 -8.12 5.29 9.39
C TYR A 85 -7.39 4.99 8.08
N VAL A 86 -6.99 6.03 7.35
CA VAL A 86 -6.30 5.90 6.06
C VAL A 86 -4.94 5.23 6.24
N ASN A 87 -4.16 5.63 7.26
CA ASN A 87 -2.86 5.05 7.55
C ASN A 87 -2.95 3.56 7.94
N GLN A 88 -3.96 3.14 8.72
CA GLN A 88 -4.14 1.71 9.02
C GLN A 88 -4.51 0.89 7.76
N ILE A 89 -5.26 1.46 6.82
CA ILE A 89 -5.54 0.79 5.54
C ILE A 89 -4.26 0.74 4.68
N HIS A 90 -3.50 1.82 4.59
CA HIS A 90 -2.21 1.84 3.89
C HIS A 90 -1.20 0.85 4.50
N ASN A 91 -1.22 0.66 5.81
CA ASN A 91 -0.39 -0.35 6.48
C ASN A 91 -0.65 -1.76 5.93
N ILE A 92 -1.89 -2.12 5.58
CA ILE A 92 -2.20 -3.41 4.96
C ILE A 92 -1.44 -3.55 3.64
N THR A 93 -1.58 -2.57 2.75
CA THR A 93 -0.94 -2.59 1.41
C THR A 93 0.57 -2.60 1.52
N MET A 94 1.16 -1.76 2.38
CA MET A 94 2.62 -1.69 2.54
C MET A 94 3.22 -2.93 3.18
N ASN A 95 2.56 -3.52 4.17
CA ASN A 95 3.01 -4.77 4.76
C ASN A 95 2.89 -5.92 3.77
N TYR A 96 1.79 -6.00 3.03
CA TYR A 96 1.64 -6.99 1.96
C TYR A 96 2.79 -6.87 0.95
N ARG A 97 3.06 -5.67 0.42
CA ARG A 97 4.17 -5.44 -0.52
C ARG A 97 5.54 -5.78 0.07
N THR A 98 5.77 -5.42 1.33
CA THR A 98 7.06 -5.62 2.01
C THR A 98 7.30 -7.09 2.38
N LEU A 99 6.25 -7.83 2.75
CA LEU A 99 6.34 -9.20 3.25
C LEU A 99 6.08 -10.26 2.18
N LEU A 100 5.50 -9.89 1.02
CA LEU A 100 5.16 -10.79 -0.10
C LEU A 100 6.30 -11.69 -0.58
N GLU A 101 7.55 -11.24 -0.45
CA GLU A 101 8.72 -11.97 -0.93
C GLU A 101 9.31 -12.94 0.10
N LYS A 102 8.72 -13.03 1.29
CA LYS A 102 9.25 -13.75 2.45
C LYS A 102 8.27 -14.82 2.92
N GLN A 103 8.22 -15.95 2.22
CA GLN A 103 7.34 -17.08 2.57
C GLN A 103 5.98 -16.59 3.10
N PHE A 104 5.40 -15.59 2.40
CA PHE A 104 4.20 -14.90 2.85
C PHE A 104 3.10 -15.94 2.87
N ASP A 105 2.86 -16.49 4.05
CA ASP A 105 1.93 -17.58 4.23
C ASP A 105 0.57 -17.05 4.64
N GLU A 106 -0.40 -17.96 4.60
CA GLU A 106 -1.78 -17.68 4.98
C GLU A 106 -1.86 -17.06 6.39
N THR A 107 -1.04 -17.52 7.33
CA THR A 107 -1.06 -17.09 8.73
C THR A 107 -0.64 -15.64 8.86
N LEU A 108 0.45 -15.25 8.19
CA LEU A 108 0.94 -13.88 8.22
C LEU A 108 -0.05 -12.91 7.58
N LEU A 109 -0.62 -13.26 6.43
CA LEU A 109 -1.66 -12.46 5.78
C LEU A 109 -2.87 -12.26 6.70
N ILE A 110 -3.34 -13.36 7.31
CA ILE A 110 -4.45 -13.32 8.26
C ILE A 110 -4.11 -12.41 9.44
N ASN A 111 -2.93 -12.54 10.04
CA ASN A 111 -2.53 -11.70 11.17
C ASN A 111 -2.52 -10.22 10.80
N ILE A 112 -1.96 -9.86 9.64
CA ILE A 112 -1.90 -8.46 9.17
C ILE A 112 -3.30 -7.89 8.97
N LEU A 113 -4.14 -8.59 8.19
CA LEU A 113 -5.50 -8.15 7.89
C LEU A 113 -6.33 -8.06 9.17
N SER A 114 -6.32 -9.11 9.99
CA SER A 114 -7.09 -9.17 11.22
C SER A 114 -6.65 -8.09 12.20
N PHE A 115 -5.35 -7.87 12.40
CA PHE A 115 -4.87 -6.85 13.34
C PHE A 115 -5.29 -5.44 12.90
N GLN A 116 -5.02 -5.06 11.64
CA GLN A 116 -5.30 -3.71 11.14
C GLN A 116 -6.80 -3.41 11.15
N ILE A 117 -7.64 -4.37 10.72
CA ILE A 117 -9.09 -4.23 10.77
C ILE A 117 -9.58 -4.12 12.21
N SER A 118 -9.10 -4.99 13.11
CA SER A 118 -9.47 -4.94 14.53
C SER A 118 -9.07 -3.60 15.17
N TYR A 119 -7.92 -3.03 14.80
CA TYR A 119 -7.48 -1.75 15.32
C TYR A 119 -8.36 -0.60 14.85
N ILE A 120 -8.72 -0.55 13.57
CA ILE A 120 -9.67 0.44 13.05
C ILE A 120 -11.02 0.35 13.78
N ILE A 121 -11.57 -0.86 13.93
CA ILE A 121 -12.89 -1.07 14.51
C ILE A 121 -12.93 -0.77 16.02
N GLU A 122 -11.90 -1.17 16.78
CA GLU A 122 -11.85 -0.84 18.21
C GLU A 122 -11.52 0.63 18.46
N TYR A 123 -10.74 1.27 17.59
CA TYR A 123 -10.57 2.72 17.62
C TYR A 123 -11.91 3.44 17.45
N MET A 124 -12.74 3.00 16.49
CA MET A 124 -14.10 3.53 16.33
C MET A 124 -14.94 3.33 17.60
N ALA A 125 -14.96 2.11 18.15
CA ALA A 125 -15.73 1.81 19.35
C ALA A 125 -15.27 2.63 20.58
N HIS A 126 -13.96 2.77 20.78
CA HIS A 126 -13.39 3.60 21.84
C HIS A 126 -13.83 5.07 21.74
N ASN A 127 -13.98 5.56 20.51
CA ASN A 127 -14.46 6.91 20.23
C ASN A 127 -16.00 7.03 20.20
N ASN A 128 -16.74 6.04 20.70
CA ASN A 128 -18.20 5.99 20.75
C ASN A 128 -18.89 6.00 19.37
N ILE A 129 -18.21 5.49 18.34
CA ILE A 129 -18.81 5.29 17.00
C ILE A 129 -19.45 3.91 16.95
N ASN A 130 -20.68 3.82 16.42
CA ASN A 130 -21.38 2.54 16.29
C ASN A 130 -20.69 1.64 15.25
N ILE A 131 -20.35 0.41 15.67
CA ILE A 131 -19.71 -0.64 14.87
C ILE A 131 -20.58 -1.90 14.71
N GLU A 132 -21.83 -1.90 15.18
CA GLU A 132 -22.76 -3.03 15.14
C GLU A 132 -22.99 -3.49 13.71
N ILE A 133 -23.11 -2.55 12.76
CA ILE A 133 -23.33 -2.86 11.35
C ILE A 133 -22.18 -3.70 10.76
N PHE A 134 -20.94 -3.37 11.13
CA PHE A 134 -19.76 -4.12 10.71
C PHE A 134 -19.79 -5.54 11.27
N ASN A 135 -20.09 -5.68 12.56
CA ASN A 135 -20.18 -6.98 13.22
C ASN A 135 -21.27 -7.86 12.61
N GLU A 136 -22.46 -7.29 12.36
CA GLU A 136 -23.56 -8.01 11.73
C GLU A 136 -23.23 -8.47 10.32
N CYS A 137 -22.58 -7.62 9.53
CA CYS A 137 -22.16 -7.97 8.18
C CYS A 137 -21.17 -9.13 8.18
N LEU A 138 -20.13 -9.05 9.02
CA LEU A 138 -19.15 -10.14 9.15
C LEU A 138 -19.81 -11.45 9.57
N LEU A 139 -20.69 -11.41 10.58
CA LEU A 139 -21.38 -12.60 11.09
C LEU A 139 -22.27 -13.25 10.03
N LYS A 140 -23.07 -12.44 9.32
CA LYS A 140 -24.00 -12.93 8.28
C LYS A 140 -23.32 -13.20 6.94
N LYS A 141 -22.04 -12.85 6.79
CA LYS A 141 -21.28 -12.88 5.53
C LYS A 141 -22.08 -12.23 4.38
N SER A 142 -22.73 -11.10 4.67
CA SER A 142 -23.68 -10.43 3.77
C SER A 142 -23.76 -8.93 4.06
N ILE A 143 -24.07 -8.13 3.05
CA ILE A 143 -24.37 -6.69 3.19
C ILE A 143 -25.84 -6.41 3.51
N ASP A 144 -26.66 -7.44 3.72
CA ASP A 144 -28.07 -7.30 4.13
C ASP A 144 -28.32 -6.39 5.33
N PRO A 145 -27.49 -6.42 6.40
CA PRO A 145 -27.62 -5.46 7.50
C PRO A 145 -27.60 -4.01 7.04
N VAL A 146 -26.75 -3.67 6.08
CA VAL A 146 -26.64 -2.32 5.52
C VAL A 146 -27.90 -1.96 4.73
N ILE A 147 -28.45 -2.89 3.96
CA ILE A 147 -29.72 -2.69 3.23
C ILE A 147 -30.87 -2.43 4.22
N ASN A 148 -30.94 -3.19 5.31
CA ASN A 148 -31.94 -2.99 6.35
C ASN A 148 -31.78 -1.65 7.07
N LEU A 149 -30.54 -1.22 7.32
CA LEU A 149 -30.24 0.09 7.89
C LEU A 149 -30.65 1.23 6.95
N CYS A 150 -30.46 1.07 5.63
CA CYS A 150 -30.95 2.02 4.64
C CYS A 150 -32.48 2.12 4.69
N LYS A 151 -33.19 0.98 4.72
CA LYS A 151 -34.66 0.95 4.83
C LYS A 151 -35.16 1.69 6.07
N LYS A 152 -34.51 1.43 7.21
CA LYS A 152 -34.83 2.11 8.47
C LYS A 152 -34.59 3.62 8.37
N SER A 153 -33.48 4.03 7.75
CA SER A 153 -33.10 5.45 7.63
C SER A 153 -34.03 6.24 6.69
N THR A 154 -34.63 5.57 5.71
CA THR A 154 -35.57 6.17 4.75
C THR A 154 -37.04 5.88 5.05
N ASN A 155 -37.34 5.14 6.13
CA ASN A 155 -38.68 4.65 6.46
C ASN A 155 -39.37 3.86 5.32
N THR A 156 -38.59 3.16 4.50
CA THR A 156 -39.10 2.35 3.39
C THR A 156 -39.35 0.90 3.81
N LYS A 157 -40.42 0.29 3.27
CA LYS A 157 -40.79 -1.10 3.60
C LYS A 157 -40.31 -2.09 2.54
N SER A 158 -40.33 -1.71 1.26
CA SER A 158 -39.93 -2.58 0.15
C SER A 158 -38.55 -2.23 -0.43
N LEU A 159 -37.96 -3.14 -1.20
CA LEU A 159 -36.74 -2.82 -1.97
C LEU A 159 -37.03 -1.85 -3.12
N LYS A 160 -38.27 -1.82 -3.62
CA LYS A 160 -38.70 -0.92 -4.69
C LYS A 160 -38.70 0.54 -4.20
N ASP A 161 -39.28 0.79 -3.03
CA ASP A 161 -39.28 2.14 -2.45
C ASP A 161 -37.85 2.57 -2.11
N LEU A 162 -37.03 1.65 -1.59
CA LEU A 162 -35.62 1.94 -1.33
C LEU A 162 -34.83 2.26 -2.61
N SER A 163 -35.11 1.61 -3.76
CA SER A 163 -34.43 1.93 -5.01
C SER A 163 -34.73 3.34 -5.53
N ILE A 164 -35.91 3.88 -5.22
CA ILE A 164 -36.28 5.26 -5.55
C ILE A 164 -35.45 6.23 -4.69
N GLU A 165 -35.37 5.99 -3.38
CA GLU A 165 -34.57 6.83 -2.48
C GLU A 165 -33.08 6.83 -2.85
N LEU A 166 -32.54 5.65 -3.20
CA LEU A 166 -31.16 5.51 -3.66
C LEU A 166 -30.92 6.22 -5.00
N SER A 167 -31.86 6.18 -5.94
CA SER A 167 -31.70 6.87 -7.23
C SER A 167 -31.71 8.38 -7.05
N TYR A 168 -32.61 8.93 -6.22
CA TYR A 168 -32.58 10.37 -5.91
C TYR A 168 -31.30 10.79 -5.22
N LYS A 169 -30.84 10.03 -4.21
CA LYS A 169 -29.57 10.35 -3.56
C LYS A 169 -28.37 10.19 -4.51
N TYR A 170 -28.44 9.26 -5.47
CA TYR A 170 -27.42 9.14 -6.52
C TYR A 170 -27.37 10.40 -7.40
N LEU A 171 -28.51 10.97 -7.77
CA LEU A 171 -28.56 12.23 -8.53
C LEU A 171 -27.92 13.39 -7.75
N ASP A 172 -28.18 13.51 -6.44
CA ASP A 172 -27.51 14.52 -5.59
C ASP A 172 -25.99 14.38 -5.64
N ILE A 173 -25.48 13.14 -5.53
CA ILE A 173 -24.04 12.86 -5.58
C ILE A 173 -23.50 13.13 -6.99
N LYS A 174 -24.23 12.78 -8.04
CA LYS A 174 -23.87 13.07 -9.43
C LYS A 174 -23.72 14.57 -9.66
N ASP A 175 -24.66 15.38 -9.17
CA ASP A 175 -24.58 16.84 -9.30
C ASP A 175 -23.44 17.44 -8.47
N TYR A 176 -23.18 16.92 -7.27
CA TYR A 176 -22.02 17.30 -6.46
C TYR A 176 -20.69 16.99 -7.16
N CYS A 177 -20.61 15.82 -7.79
CA CYS A 177 -19.50 15.39 -8.61
C CYS A 177 -19.33 16.30 -9.84
N LYS A 178 -20.41 16.55 -10.59
CA LYS A 178 -20.38 17.39 -11.79
C LYS A 178 -19.83 18.79 -11.54
N LYS A 179 -20.10 19.39 -10.36
CA LYS A 179 -19.53 20.69 -9.93
C LYS A 179 -18.00 20.69 -9.78
N ARG A 180 -17.35 19.53 -9.79
CA ARG A 180 -15.89 19.33 -9.70
C ARG A 180 -15.29 18.75 -10.99
N ASP A 181 -16.04 18.84 -12.09
CA ASP A 181 -15.78 18.21 -13.38
C ASP A 181 -15.63 16.68 -13.26
N ILE A 182 -16.47 16.06 -12.42
CA ILE A 182 -16.50 14.63 -12.24
C ILE A 182 -17.73 14.06 -12.94
N ASP A 183 -17.51 13.19 -13.92
CA ASP A 183 -18.61 12.51 -14.62
C ASP A 183 -18.85 11.11 -14.06
N ILE A 184 -20.11 10.82 -13.72
CA ILE A 184 -20.56 9.51 -13.27
C ILE A 184 -21.81 9.11 -14.07
N ASP A 185 -21.81 7.84 -14.50
CA ASP A 185 -22.90 7.26 -15.29
C ASP A 185 -24.24 7.45 -14.60
N GLU A 186 -25.31 7.68 -15.36
CA GLU A 186 -26.64 7.75 -14.75
C GLU A 186 -27.09 6.38 -14.24
N VAL A 187 -27.57 6.32 -13.01
CA VAL A 187 -28.14 5.11 -12.41
C VAL A 187 -29.60 5.35 -12.08
N THR A 188 -30.47 4.65 -12.80
CA THR A 188 -31.93 4.74 -12.62
C THR A 188 -32.42 3.88 -11.45
N GLU A 189 -33.67 4.12 -11.03
CA GLU A 189 -34.40 3.28 -10.06
C GLU A 189 -34.35 1.80 -10.44
N GLY A 190 -34.65 1.47 -11.71
CA GLY A 190 -34.67 0.08 -12.18
C GLY A 190 -33.32 -0.62 -12.02
N THR A 191 -32.22 0.12 -12.22
CA THR A 191 -30.87 -0.39 -11.98
C THR A 191 -30.64 -0.62 -10.49
N PHE A 192 -31.02 0.32 -9.62
CA PHE A 192 -30.91 0.13 -8.16
C PHE A 192 -31.78 -1.01 -7.65
N GLN A 193 -32.96 -1.23 -8.20
CA GLN A 193 -33.82 -2.35 -7.82
C GLN A 193 -33.14 -3.70 -8.14
N LYS A 194 -32.53 -3.81 -9.32
CA LYS A 194 -31.73 -4.98 -9.72
C LYS A 194 -30.50 -5.15 -8.83
N ASP A 195 -29.79 -4.06 -8.54
CA ASP A 195 -28.62 -4.06 -7.67
C ASP A 195 -28.95 -4.49 -6.25
N LEU A 196 -29.97 -3.91 -5.64
CA LEU A 196 -30.44 -4.29 -4.29
C LEU A 196 -30.80 -5.77 -4.21
N SER A 197 -31.46 -6.31 -5.23
CA SER A 197 -31.75 -7.74 -5.33
C SER A 197 -30.47 -8.58 -5.43
N ASN A 198 -29.51 -8.16 -6.25
CA ASN A 198 -28.24 -8.86 -6.40
C ASN A 198 -27.38 -8.81 -5.13
N TRP A 199 -27.34 -7.66 -4.46
CA TRP A 199 -26.64 -7.44 -3.20
C TRP A 199 -27.22 -8.32 -2.10
N LYS A 200 -28.54 -8.32 -1.97
CA LYS A 200 -29.25 -9.15 -0.99
C LYS A 200 -28.97 -10.63 -1.18
N ASN A 201 -28.93 -11.08 -2.43
CA ASN A 201 -28.67 -12.47 -2.78
C ASN A 201 -27.18 -12.79 -2.94
N ASN A 202 -26.28 -11.93 -2.44
CA ASN A 202 -24.82 -12.09 -2.52
C ASN A 202 -24.26 -12.29 -3.94
N LYS A 203 -25.01 -11.92 -5.00
CA LYS A 203 -24.58 -12.05 -6.41
C LYS A 203 -23.57 -10.98 -6.83
N SER A 204 -23.65 -9.79 -6.26
CA SER A 204 -22.71 -8.70 -6.51
C SER A 204 -22.49 -7.86 -5.24
N LEU A 205 -21.55 -6.91 -5.31
CA LEU A 205 -21.28 -5.94 -4.24
C LEU A 205 -21.46 -4.52 -4.80
N PRO A 206 -21.84 -3.54 -3.96
CA PRO A 206 -21.94 -2.14 -4.37
C PRO A 206 -20.59 -1.62 -4.91
N SER A 207 -20.64 -0.77 -5.93
CA SER A 207 -19.46 0.01 -6.36
C SER A 207 -19.16 1.12 -5.36
N PHE A 208 -17.98 1.74 -5.47
CA PHE A 208 -17.58 2.82 -4.58
C PHE A 208 -18.60 3.97 -4.52
N ILE A 209 -19.08 4.46 -5.66
CA ILE A 209 -20.11 5.50 -5.71
C ILE A 209 -21.39 5.06 -5.00
N LYS A 210 -21.79 3.78 -5.12
CA LYS A 210 -22.97 3.26 -4.44
C LYS A 210 -22.76 3.14 -2.91
N LEU A 211 -21.53 2.91 -2.45
CA LEU A 211 -21.19 3.05 -1.03
C LEU A 211 -21.34 4.49 -0.54
N LEU A 212 -20.95 5.48 -1.34
CA LEU A 212 -21.17 6.89 -1.02
C LEU A 212 -22.67 7.22 -0.93
N VAL A 213 -23.49 6.73 -1.87
CA VAL A 213 -24.95 6.89 -1.82
C VAL A 213 -25.53 6.30 -0.53
N ILE A 214 -25.21 5.03 -0.24
CA ILE A 214 -25.65 4.33 0.99
C ILE A 214 -25.26 5.13 2.23
N THR A 215 -24.02 5.59 2.29
CA THR A 215 -23.49 6.40 3.41
C THR A 215 -24.28 7.70 3.57
N ASN A 216 -24.57 8.40 2.47
CA ASN A 216 -25.30 9.67 2.50
C ASN A 216 -26.80 9.52 2.77
N ILE A 217 -27.38 8.34 2.51
CA ILE A 217 -28.74 8.02 2.95
C ILE A 217 -28.80 7.86 4.46
N ILE A 218 -27.86 7.11 5.04
CA ILE A 218 -27.85 6.80 6.47
C ILE A 218 -27.40 8.02 7.29
N HIS A 219 -26.35 8.72 6.83
CA HIS A 219 -25.80 9.90 7.48
C HIS A 219 -25.94 11.13 6.56
N LYS A 220 -27.00 11.90 6.79
CA LYS A 220 -27.36 13.07 5.97
C LYS A 220 -26.34 14.21 6.07
N GLN A 221 -25.81 14.48 7.26
CA GLN A 221 -24.82 15.53 7.49
C GLN A 221 -23.40 14.97 7.52
N SER A 222 -22.42 15.78 7.12
CA SER A 222 -21.02 15.42 7.32
C SER A 222 -20.74 15.31 8.81
N SER A 223 -20.24 14.17 9.24
CA SER A 223 -19.93 13.90 10.64
C SER A 223 -18.82 12.88 10.74
N ARG A 224 -18.22 12.82 11.92
CA ARG A 224 -17.31 11.76 12.31
C ARG A 224 -17.88 10.36 12.02
N ASP A 225 -19.13 10.14 12.43
CA ASP A 225 -19.83 8.87 12.24
C ASP A 225 -20.01 8.52 10.77
N LYS A 226 -20.26 9.52 9.91
CA LYS A 226 -20.40 9.32 8.46
C LYS A 226 -19.10 8.81 7.84
N THR A 227 -17.97 9.42 8.20
CA THR A 227 -16.65 8.99 7.72
C THR A 227 -16.35 7.57 8.20
N ALA A 228 -16.52 7.31 9.49
CA ALA A 228 -16.27 6.00 10.06
C ALA A 228 -17.19 4.93 9.47
N PHE A 229 -18.46 5.25 9.20
CA PHE A 229 -19.40 4.35 8.54
C PHE A 229 -18.96 4.02 7.10
N LEU A 230 -18.48 5.00 6.33
CA LEU A 230 -17.93 4.74 4.99
C LEU A 230 -16.69 3.83 5.06
N ILE A 231 -15.79 4.05 6.02
CA ILE A 231 -14.63 3.18 6.25
C ILE A 231 -15.09 1.74 6.57
N GLN A 232 -16.08 1.56 7.44
CA GLN A 232 -16.65 0.24 7.72
C GLN A 232 -17.18 -0.42 6.45
N LEU A 233 -17.91 0.30 5.59
CA LEU A 233 -18.40 -0.23 4.32
C LEU A 233 -17.28 -0.61 3.35
N ILE A 234 -16.21 0.19 3.26
CA ILE A 234 -15.04 -0.12 2.43
C ILE A 234 -14.39 -1.42 2.91
N LEU A 235 -14.22 -1.59 4.23
CA LEU A 235 -13.63 -2.80 4.82
C LEU A 235 -14.50 -4.04 4.56
N ILE A 236 -15.81 -3.97 4.82
CA ILE A 236 -16.77 -5.06 4.59
C ILE A 236 -16.76 -5.48 3.12
N ARG A 237 -16.87 -4.49 2.22
CA ARG A 237 -16.85 -4.74 0.77
C ARG A 237 -15.55 -5.41 0.35
N SER A 238 -14.42 -4.91 0.85
CA SER A 238 -13.10 -5.44 0.52
C SER A 238 -12.95 -6.90 0.92
N LEU A 239 -13.35 -7.24 2.14
CA LEU A 239 -13.32 -8.63 2.65
C LEU A 239 -14.18 -9.55 1.79
N PHE A 240 -15.41 -9.16 1.49
CA PHE A 240 -16.31 -9.98 0.66
C PHE A 240 -15.86 -10.07 -0.80
N HIS A 241 -15.23 -9.02 -1.33
CA HIS A 241 -14.68 -9.04 -2.67
C HIS A 241 -13.52 -10.04 -2.75
N ILE A 242 -12.57 -9.99 -1.80
CA ILE A 242 -11.45 -10.91 -1.72
C ILE A 242 -11.95 -12.35 -1.59
N GLN A 243 -12.88 -12.59 -0.67
CA GLN A 243 -13.49 -13.90 -0.46
C GLN A 243 -14.07 -14.49 -1.76
N LYS A 244 -14.85 -13.71 -2.50
CA LYS A 244 -15.51 -14.14 -3.74
C LYS A 244 -14.54 -14.28 -4.91
N LYS A 245 -13.67 -13.29 -5.12
CA LYS A 245 -12.76 -13.22 -6.27
C LYS A 245 -11.68 -14.29 -6.22
N PHE A 246 -11.18 -14.61 -5.03
CA PHE A 246 -10.07 -15.55 -4.84
C PHE A 246 -10.50 -16.92 -4.30
N ASN A 247 -11.81 -17.17 -4.19
CA ASN A 247 -12.37 -18.43 -3.70
C ASN A 247 -11.70 -18.92 -2.40
N VAL A 248 -11.62 -18.02 -1.41
CA VAL A 248 -10.92 -18.28 -0.14
C VAL A 248 -11.58 -19.43 0.62
N GLN A 249 -10.79 -20.42 1.03
CA GLN A 249 -11.27 -21.61 1.74
C GLN A 249 -11.97 -21.24 3.05
N GLU A 250 -12.97 -22.03 3.45
CA GLU A 250 -13.73 -21.82 4.69
C GLU A 250 -12.84 -21.89 5.94
N SER A 251 -11.85 -22.78 5.96
CA SER A 251 -10.85 -22.87 7.04
C SER A 251 -10.09 -21.57 7.24
N SER A 252 -9.63 -20.91 6.17
CA SER A 252 -8.96 -19.61 6.22
C SER A 252 -9.89 -18.50 6.70
N GLN A 253 -11.17 -18.54 6.30
CA GLN A 253 -12.17 -17.59 6.79
C GLN A 253 -12.39 -17.72 8.30
N LEU A 254 -12.48 -18.95 8.82
CA LEU A 254 -12.63 -19.20 10.26
C LEU A 254 -11.42 -18.71 11.05
N LYS A 255 -10.20 -19.05 10.61
CA LYS A 255 -8.95 -18.53 11.21
C LYS A 255 -8.92 -17.00 11.23
N PHE A 256 -9.34 -16.36 10.13
CA PHE A 256 -9.42 -14.90 10.06
C PHE A 256 -10.39 -14.32 11.10
N LEU A 257 -11.59 -14.88 11.24
CA LEU A 257 -12.59 -14.41 12.21
C LEU A 257 -12.13 -14.63 13.65
N GLU A 258 -11.49 -15.76 13.95
CA GLU A 258 -10.88 -16.04 15.25
C GLU A 258 -9.80 -15.00 15.59
N LYS A 259 -8.92 -14.68 14.62
CA LYS A 259 -7.88 -13.66 14.80
C LYS A 259 -8.45 -12.25 14.95
N VAL A 260 -9.50 -11.90 14.20
CA VAL A 260 -10.20 -10.63 14.39
C VAL A 260 -10.71 -10.54 15.83
N LYS A 261 -11.42 -11.57 16.32
CA LYS A 261 -11.93 -11.58 17.70
C LYS A 261 -10.80 -11.43 18.72
N TYR A 262 -9.74 -12.23 18.59
CA TYR A 262 -8.57 -12.19 19.47
C TYR A 262 -7.93 -10.79 19.54
N PHE A 263 -7.65 -10.17 18.38
CA PHE A 263 -7.02 -8.85 18.38
C PHE A 263 -7.95 -7.76 18.91
N ARG A 264 -9.26 -7.84 18.65
CA ARG A 264 -10.22 -6.89 19.21
C ARG A 264 -10.24 -6.94 20.74
N GLU A 265 -10.20 -8.13 21.33
CA GLU A 265 -10.14 -8.28 22.79
C GLU A 265 -8.87 -7.65 23.40
N ILE A 266 -7.72 -7.87 22.76
CA ILE A 266 -6.43 -7.28 23.19
C ILE A 266 -6.47 -5.75 23.09
N ILE A 267 -6.86 -5.22 21.94
CA ILE A 267 -6.88 -3.78 21.68
C ILE A 267 -7.88 -3.08 22.62
N LYS A 268 -9.08 -3.65 22.78
CA LYS A 268 -10.09 -3.17 23.71
C LYS A 268 -9.57 -3.12 25.14
N LYS A 269 -8.85 -4.14 25.60
CA LYS A 269 -8.24 -4.16 26.94
C LYS A 269 -7.29 -2.97 27.15
N HIS A 270 -6.46 -2.66 26.16
CA HIS A 270 -5.53 -1.53 26.24
C HIS A 270 -6.25 -0.17 26.27
N TYR A 271 -7.29 0.01 25.45
CA TYR A 271 -8.13 1.20 25.50
C TYR A 271 -8.83 1.38 26.86
N LEU A 272 -9.41 0.30 27.42
CA LEU A 272 -10.06 0.35 28.74
C LEU A 272 -9.08 0.65 29.88
N ALA A 273 -7.82 0.23 29.74
CA ALA A 273 -6.76 0.48 30.71
C ALA A 273 -6.05 1.84 30.49
N ASN A 274 -6.47 2.66 29.51
CA ASN A 274 -5.76 3.88 29.09
C ASN A 274 -4.27 3.66 28.78
N THR A 275 -3.94 2.49 28.21
CA THR A 275 -2.57 2.10 27.82
C THR A 275 -2.42 2.07 26.31
N SER A 276 -2.92 3.09 25.61
CA SER A 276 -2.97 3.14 24.15
C SER A 276 -1.58 3.00 23.49
N GLN A 277 -0.51 3.42 24.17
CA GLN A 277 0.87 3.21 23.71
C GLN A 277 1.19 1.72 23.52
N ASN A 278 0.67 0.85 24.39
CA ASN A 278 0.92 -0.59 24.33
C ASN A 278 0.23 -1.24 23.11
N ILE A 279 -0.77 -0.59 22.51
CA ILE A 279 -1.36 -1.05 21.24
C ILE A 279 -0.33 -0.99 20.11
N SER A 280 0.55 0.02 20.12
CA SER A 280 1.64 0.13 19.13
C SER A 280 2.69 -0.96 19.32
N GLU A 281 2.95 -1.36 20.57
CA GLU A 281 3.82 -2.50 20.89
C GLU A 281 3.20 -3.80 20.39
N GLU A 282 1.93 -4.05 20.67
CA GLU A 282 1.20 -5.21 20.13
C GLU A 282 1.17 -5.21 18.59
N GLN A 283 0.93 -4.05 17.98
CA GLN A 283 0.96 -3.89 16.53
C GLN A 283 2.30 -4.31 15.95
N SER A 284 3.41 -3.89 16.56
CA SER A 284 4.76 -4.22 16.08
C SER A 284 5.07 -5.73 16.07
N ARG A 285 4.31 -6.53 16.83
CA ARG A 285 4.42 -7.99 16.81
C ARG A 285 3.78 -8.63 15.58
N TYR A 286 2.88 -7.93 14.87
CA TYR A 286 2.10 -8.53 13.78
C TYR A 286 2.16 -7.72 12.49
N VAL A 287 2.47 -6.42 12.55
CA VAL A 287 2.43 -5.50 11.41
C VAL A 287 3.47 -4.39 11.57
N PHE A 288 4.17 -4.04 10.50
CA PHE A 288 4.98 -2.83 10.45
C PHE A 288 4.08 -1.59 10.37
N ASN A 289 4.20 -0.70 11.34
CA ASN A 289 3.52 0.58 11.28
C ASN A 289 4.31 1.56 10.39
N PHE A 290 3.77 1.90 9.23
CA PHE A 290 4.33 2.87 8.27
C PHE A 290 3.70 4.26 8.38
N SER A 291 2.91 4.56 9.41
CA SER A 291 2.18 5.84 9.52
C SER A 291 3.09 7.06 9.39
N ASN A 292 4.23 7.09 10.08
CA ASN A 292 5.22 8.18 9.94
C ASN A 292 5.71 8.34 8.49
N PHE A 293 5.93 7.23 7.79
CA PHE A 293 6.34 7.26 6.38
C PHE A 293 5.21 7.82 5.51
N PHE A 294 3.96 7.47 5.77
CA PHE A 294 2.81 8.03 5.05
C PHE A 294 2.66 9.53 5.31
N ASP A 295 2.79 9.95 6.56
CA ASP A 295 2.68 11.37 6.91
C ASP A 295 3.77 12.18 6.20
N ASP A 296 5.02 11.69 6.18
CA ASP A 296 6.12 12.33 5.45
C ASP A 296 5.94 12.24 3.91
N LEU A 297 5.32 11.17 3.40
CA LEU A 297 5.02 10.97 1.97
C LEU A 297 3.89 11.90 1.46
N PHE A 298 2.86 12.14 2.29
CA PHE A 298 1.65 12.88 1.90
C PHE A 298 1.61 14.33 2.43
N ASN A 299 2.63 14.77 3.19
CA ASN A 299 2.69 16.14 3.69
C ASN A 299 2.85 17.16 2.54
N GLU A 300 1.89 18.09 2.45
CA GLU A 300 1.77 19.09 1.37
C GLU A 300 2.95 20.08 1.26
N ASN A 301 3.81 20.17 2.28
CA ASN A 301 5.00 21.02 2.25
C ASN A 301 6.13 20.34 1.46
N LYS A 302 6.09 20.52 0.14
CA LYS A 302 7.04 20.06 -0.91
C LYS A 302 8.53 20.44 -0.72
N THR A 303 8.96 20.87 0.46
CA THR A 303 10.31 21.38 0.75
C THR A 303 11.11 20.57 1.78
N LYS A 304 10.51 19.60 2.49
CA LYS A 304 11.30 18.64 3.28
C LYS A 304 11.45 17.36 2.45
N GLN A 305 12.69 17.07 2.05
CA GLN A 305 13.03 15.77 1.49
C GLN A 305 12.61 14.69 2.51
N ILE A 306 12.02 13.59 2.03
CA ILE A 306 11.70 12.42 2.85
C ILE A 306 13.02 11.97 3.50
N ASP A 307 13.06 11.90 4.82
CA ASP A 307 14.23 11.45 5.58
C ASP A 307 14.30 9.92 5.53
N ILE A 308 14.92 9.44 4.47
CA ILE A 308 14.96 8.02 4.13
C ILE A 308 15.80 7.24 5.15
N GLU A 309 16.87 7.83 5.70
CA GLU A 309 17.67 7.19 6.73
C GLU A 309 16.86 6.96 8.02
N LYS A 310 16.12 7.99 8.46
CA LYS A 310 15.19 7.88 9.60
C LYS A 310 14.16 6.79 9.38
N HIS A 311 13.47 6.77 8.24
CA HIS A 311 12.46 5.74 7.97
C HIS A 311 13.05 4.34 7.87
N LEU A 312 14.25 4.20 7.30
CA LEU A 312 14.91 2.90 7.23
C LEU A 312 15.32 2.40 8.61
N LYS A 313 15.82 3.28 9.48
CA LYS A 313 16.14 2.93 10.87
C LYS A 313 14.89 2.53 11.65
N GLU A 314 13.79 3.26 11.46
CA GLU A 314 12.50 2.90 12.04
C GLU A 314 12.01 1.53 11.55
N ILE A 315 12.06 1.26 10.24
CA ILE A 315 11.66 -0.02 9.65
C ILE A 315 12.56 -1.15 10.16
N GLN A 316 13.88 -0.94 10.24
CA GLN A 316 14.81 -1.96 10.75
C GLN A 316 14.55 -2.31 12.22
N ASN A 317 14.26 -1.30 13.06
CA ASN A 317 13.89 -1.53 14.45
C ASN A 317 12.58 -2.31 14.55
N LYS A 318 11.55 -1.91 13.78
CA LYS A 318 10.25 -2.60 13.72
C LYS A 318 10.40 -4.03 13.20
N LEU A 319 11.25 -4.25 12.20
CA LEU A 319 11.61 -5.56 11.66
C LEU A 319 12.25 -6.44 12.73
N SER A 320 13.19 -5.91 13.51
CA SER A 320 13.80 -6.66 14.61
C SER A 320 12.77 -7.15 15.62
N ILE A 321 11.84 -6.28 16.03
CA ILE A 321 10.77 -6.63 16.98
C ILE A 321 9.83 -7.67 16.37
N PHE A 322 9.31 -7.43 15.17
CA PHE A 322 8.45 -8.35 14.45
C PHE A 322 9.07 -9.76 14.34
N ASN A 323 10.35 -9.83 14.01
CA ASN A 323 11.07 -11.11 13.88
C ASN A 323 11.16 -11.88 15.20
N GLN A 324 11.32 -11.20 16.35
CA GLN A 324 11.34 -11.86 17.66
C GLN A 324 10.03 -12.60 17.96
N TYR A 325 8.91 -12.08 17.46
CA TYR A 325 7.58 -12.63 17.75
C TYR A 325 7.04 -13.58 16.67
N ASN A 326 7.61 -13.56 15.46
CA ASN A 326 7.14 -14.38 14.34
C ASN A 326 8.13 -15.48 13.91
N ASP A 327 9.33 -15.56 14.50
CA ASP A 327 10.28 -16.66 14.24
C ASP A 327 11.02 -17.11 15.52
N GLY A 328 10.60 -18.25 16.07
CA GLY A 328 11.53 -19.15 16.74
C GLY A 328 12.49 -19.74 15.70
N ASP A 329 13.80 -19.59 15.92
CA ASP A 329 14.91 -20.28 15.24
C ASP A 329 15.27 -20.00 13.77
N LYS A 330 14.62 -19.08 13.05
CA LYS A 330 15.17 -18.57 11.77
C LYS A 330 15.27 -17.07 11.81
N SER A 331 16.45 -16.56 12.17
CA SER A 331 16.77 -15.13 12.02
C SER A 331 16.32 -14.63 10.65
N PHE A 332 15.28 -13.80 10.64
CA PHE A 332 14.73 -13.17 9.45
C PHE A 332 15.68 -12.05 9.03
N THR A 333 16.86 -12.43 8.59
CA THR A 333 17.75 -11.55 7.84
C THR A 333 17.12 -11.39 6.46
N VAL A 334 16.96 -10.15 5.96
CA VAL A 334 16.87 -9.93 4.51
C VAL A 334 18.14 -10.57 3.94
N LYS A 335 17.99 -11.78 3.38
CA LYS A 335 19.13 -12.52 2.85
C LYS A 335 19.58 -11.75 1.63
N ILE A 336 20.66 -11.00 1.78
CA ILE A 336 21.35 -10.37 0.65
C ILE A 336 21.69 -11.53 -0.31
N PRO A 337 21.10 -11.56 -1.51
CA PRO A 337 21.34 -12.63 -2.47
C PRO A 337 22.83 -12.74 -2.74
N HIS A 338 23.34 -13.97 -2.73
CA HIS A 338 24.74 -14.27 -3.01
C HIS A 338 25.75 -13.51 -2.12
N LYS A 339 25.36 -13.04 -0.92
CA LYS A 339 26.22 -12.23 -0.03
C LYS A 339 27.64 -12.78 0.05
N THR A 340 27.81 -13.98 0.58
CA THR A 340 29.14 -14.59 0.79
C THR A 340 29.92 -14.72 -0.52
N PHE A 341 29.25 -15.05 -1.62
CA PHE A 341 29.87 -15.14 -2.94
C PHE A 341 30.37 -13.76 -3.42
N ILE A 342 29.51 -12.74 -3.38
CA ILE A 342 29.85 -11.36 -3.77
C ILE A 342 31.05 -10.85 -2.96
N PHE A 343 31.02 -11.02 -1.64
CA PHE A 343 32.09 -10.61 -0.74
C PHE A 343 33.43 -11.26 -1.08
N ASN A 344 33.41 -12.57 -1.34
CA ASN A 344 34.62 -13.33 -1.62
C ASN A 344 35.17 -13.02 -3.01
N GLU A 345 34.32 -12.91 -4.03
CA GLU A 345 34.76 -12.68 -5.40
C GLU A 345 35.19 -11.23 -5.62
N PHE A 346 34.51 -10.24 -5.02
CA PHE A 346 34.89 -8.83 -5.17
C PHE A 346 36.34 -8.55 -4.73
N LYS A 347 36.80 -9.24 -3.66
CA LYS A 347 38.18 -9.12 -3.17
C LYS A 347 39.22 -9.69 -4.14
N LYS A 348 38.83 -10.71 -4.91
CA LYS A 348 39.68 -11.39 -5.89
C LYS A 348 39.79 -10.60 -7.18
N CYS A 349 38.77 -9.82 -7.54
CA CYS A 349 38.80 -8.94 -8.71
C CYS A 349 39.93 -7.91 -8.58
N LYS A 350 40.77 -7.79 -9.62
CA LYS A 350 41.85 -6.79 -9.70
C LYS A 350 41.76 -5.91 -10.94
N THR A 351 41.07 -6.37 -11.98
CA THR A 351 40.87 -5.64 -13.23
C THR A 351 39.39 -5.35 -13.47
N GLN A 352 39.12 -4.38 -14.36
CA GLN A 352 37.76 -4.04 -14.81
C GLN A 352 37.03 -5.27 -15.36
N ASP A 353 37.73 -6.11 -16.14
CA ASP A 353 37.17 -7.36 -16.70
C ASP A 353 36.76 -8.36 -15.61
N ASN A 354 37.53 -8.47 -14.53
CA ASN A 354 37.14 -9.35 -13.41
C ASN A 354 35.85 -8.88 -12.75
N TYR A 355 35.66 -7.56 -12.59
CA TYR A 355 34.44 -7.01 -12.02
C TYR A 355 33.25 -7.19 -12.96
N LEU A 356 33.47 -7.06 -14.28
CA LEU A 356 32.43 -7.33 -15.28
C LEU A 356 31.99 -8.79 -15.26
N GLU A 357 32.94 -9.72 -15.17
CA GLU A 357 32.67 -11.16 -15.07
C GLU A 357 31.89 -11.50 -13.79
N LEU A 358 32.28 -10.92 -12.64
CA LEU A 358 31.54 -11.06 -11.39
C LEU A 358 30.10 -10.57 -11.54
N LEU A 359 29.90 -9.40 -12.15
CA LEU A 359 28.57 -8.82 -12.36
C LEU A 359 27.68 -9.71 -13.24
N ASN A 360 28.26 -10.31 -14.29
CA ASN A 360 27.56 -11.22 -15.21
C ASN A 360 27.20 -12.58 -14.56
N LYS A 361 27.91 -13.01 -13.52
CA LYS A 361 27.62 -14.23 -12.75
C LYS A 361 26.49 -14.04 -11.73
N LEU A 362 26.12 -12.80 -11.42
CA LEU A 362 25.04 -12.49 -10.48
C LEU A 362 23.69 -12.43 -11.23
N PRO A 363 22.62 -13.05 -10.70
CA PRO A 363 21.35 -13.13 -11.41
C PRO A 363 20.75 -11.74 -11.62
N THR A 364 20.51 -11.38 -12.89
CA THR A 364 19.72 -10.20 -13.30
C THR A 364 18.23 -10.36 -13.02
N LEU A 365 17.74 -11.57 -12.70
CA LEU A 365 16.31 -11.86 -12.44
C LEU A 365 15.70 -11.11 -11.24
N ILE A 366 16.52 -10.50 -10.39
CA ILE A 366 16.08 -9.62 -9.30
C ILE A 366 15.76 -8.21 -9.83
N ASP A 367 16.34 -7.81 -10.98
CA ASP A 367 16.11 -6.51 -11.64
C ASP A 367 14.66 -6.38 -12.17
N ASP A 368 13.99 -7.50 -12.44
CA ASP A 368 12.63 -7.53 -13.01
C ASP A 368 11.50 -7.50 -11.98
N GLN A 369 11.81 -7.52 -10.68
CA GLN A 369 10.80 -7.44 -9.61
C GLN A 369 11.02 -6.12 -8.85
N SER A 370 10.11 -5.16 -9.07
CA SER A 370 10.13 -3.83 -8.44
C SER A 370 10.25 -3.87 -6.92
N ASP A 371 9.74 -4.94 -6.33
CA ASP A 371 9.58 -5.07 -4.89
C ASP A 371 10.90 -5.53 -4.25
N HIS A 372 11.66 -6.39 -4.94
CA HIS A 372 13.04 -6.75 -4.58
C HIS A 372 13.96 -5.53 -4.51
N ILE A 373 13.76 -4.56 -5.40
CA ILE A 373 14.53 -3.30 -5.44
C ILE A 373 14.42 -2.58 -4.10
N LEU A 374 13.22 -2.37 -3.56
CA LEU A 374 13.03 -1.63 -2.30
C LEU A 374 13.53 -2.39 -1.06
N ILE A 375 13.46 -3.73 -1.08
CA ILE A 375 13.77 -4.57 0.09
C ILE A 375 15.26 -4.93 0.16
N ASN A 376 15.96 -5.04 -0.97
CA ASN A 376 17.36 -5.48 -1.04
C ASN A 376 18.35 -4.33 -1.31
N GLN A 377 18.17 -3.17 -0.69
CA GLN A 377 19.07 -2.01 -0.83
C GLN A 377 20.56 -2.37 -0.75
N ARG A 378 20.93 -3.22 0.23
CA ARG A 378 22.32 -3.66 0.40
C ARG A 378 22.84 -4.49 -0.78
N TYR A 379 21.99 -5.29 -1.42
CA TYR A 379 22.35 -6.02 -2.62
C TYR A 379 22.57 -5.07 -3.80
N PHE A 380 21.65 -4.14 -4.03
CA PHE A 380 21.78 -3.15 -5.10
C PHE A 380 22.96 -2.20 -4.89
N MET A 381 23.28 -1.87 -3.65
CA MET A 381 24.51 -1.15 -3.29
C MET A 381 25.77 -1.95 -3.64
N MET A 382 25.79 -3.26 -3.36
CA MET A 382 26.92 -4.12 -3.75
C MET A 382 27.08 -4.22 -5.26
N LEU A 383 25.96 -4.38 -5.99
CA LEU A 383 25.96 -4.36 -7.45
C LEU A 383 26.44 -3.02 -8.00
N PHE A 384 26.02 -1.92 -7.37
CA PHE A 384 26.48 -0.58 -7.71
C PHE A 384 27.99 -0.41 -7.50
N PHE A 385 28.55 -0.92 -6.40
CA PHE A 385 30.00 -0.91 -6.18
C PHE A 385 30.75 -1.77 -7.22
N ILE A 386 30.25 -2.96 -7.56
CA ILE A 386 30.82 -3.77 -8.65
C ILE A 386 30.77 -2.98 -9.97
N ALA A 387 29.64 -2.35 -10.27
CA ALA A 387 29.44 -1.57 -11.49
C ALA A 387 30.41 -0.39 -11.61
N ILE A 388 30.66 0.36 -10.53
CA ILE A 388 31.68 1.42 -10.51
C ILE A 388 33.04 0.86 -10.95
N LYS A 389 33.44 -0.30 -10.40
CA LYS A 389 34.74 -0.91 -10.67
C LYS A 389 34.91 -1.46 -12.10
N THR A 390 33.83 -1.65 -12.85
CA THR A 390 33.91 -1.97 -14.29
C THR A 390 34.40 -0.79 -15.14
N ASN A 391 34.28 0.44 -14.61
CA ASN A 391 34.56 1.68 -15.34
C ASN A 391 33.75 1.86 -16.65
N ASP A 392 32.63 1.15 -16.81
CA ASP A 392 31.72 1.29 -17.95
C ASP A 392 30.54 2.20 -17.57
N GLN A 393 30.38 3.31 -18.29
CA GLN A 393 29.34 4.31 -18.00
C GLN A 393 27.91 3.75 -18.20
N LYS A 394 27.68 2.84 -19.15
CA LYS A 394 26.35 2.25 -19.37
C LYS A 394 25.99 1.32 -18.22
N ILE A 395 26.93 0.47 -17.81
CA ILE A 395 26.77 -0.44 -16.65
C ILE A 395 26.56 0.39 -15.38
N PHE A 396 27.42 1.39 -15.13
CA PHE A 396 27.26 2.31 -14.02
C PHE A 396 25.86 2.95 -13.98
N THR A 397 25.40 3.48 -15.12
CA THR A 397 24.08 4.15 -15.20
C THR A 397 22.95 3.19 -14.88
N LYS A 398 23.02 1.93 -15.37
CA LYS A 398 22.04 0.88 -15.05
C LYS A 398 21.99 0.61 -13.54
N TYR A 399 23.13 0.34 -12.91
CA TYR A 399 23.16 -0.07 -11.50
C TYR A 399 23.01 1.10 -10.52
N PHE A 400 23.43 2.32 -10.88
CA PHE A 400 23.06 3.53 -10.16
C PHE A 400 21.54 3.67 -10.11
N LYS A 401 20.87 3.50 -11.25
CA LYS A 401 19.42 3.61 -11.35
C LYS A 401 18.70 2.56 -10.49
N LEU A 402 19.17 1.32 -10.50
CA LEU A 402 18.61 0.24 -9.68
C LEU A 402 18.81 0.52 -8.18
N PHE A 403 20.01 0.94 -7.79
CA PHE A 403 20.30 1.30 -6.40
C PHE A 403 19.51 2.52 -5.94
N ASP A 404 19.40 3.56 -6.76
CA ASP A 404 18.60 4.74 -6.44
C ASP A 404 17.12 4.38 -6.27
N LYS A 405 16.56 3.53 -7.14
CA LYS A 405 15.20 3.00 -6.96
C LYS A 405 15.05 2.18 -5.67
N SER A 406 16.10 1.47 -5.23
CA SER A 406 16.08 0.74 -3.95
C SER A 406 15.95 1.67 -2.74
N LEU A 407 16.45 2.89 -2.91
CA LEU A 407 16.37 3.98 -1.94
C LEU A 407 15.20 4.91 -2.24
N ALA A 408 14.12 4.44 -2.88
CA ALA A 408 12.97 5.28 -3.18
C ALA A 408 13.33 6.57 -3.98
N SER A 409 14.37 6.50 -4.81
CA SER A 409 14.91 7.62 -5.61
C SER A 409 15.61 8.73 -4.80
N ALA A 410 16.01 8.45 -3.56
CA ALA A 410 16.73 9.37 -2.67
C ALA A 410 17.87 10.11 -3.36
N LEU A 411 18.72 9.37 -4.07
CA LEU A 411 19.96 9.89 -4.65
C LEU A 411 19.65 10.87 -5.78
N SER A 412 18.62 10.58 -6.59
CA SER A 412 18.16 11.53 -7.61
C SER A 412 17.51 12.77 -7.02
N LEU A 413 16.71 12.63 -5.95
CA LEU A 413 16.05 13.75 -5.29
C LEU A 413 17.06 14.67 -4.59
N ALA A 414 18.09 14.10 -3.98
CA ALA A 414 19.20 14.83 -3.37
C ALA A 414 20.25 15.33 -4.39
N LYS A 415 20.03 15.08 -5.69
CA LYS A 415 20.93 15.49 -6.79
C LYS A 415 22.37 15.00 -6.61
N VAL A 416 22.52 13.78 -6.08
CA VAL A 416 23.81 13.10 -5.97
C VAL A 416 24.44 12.97 -7.37
N ASP A 417 25.77 13.15 -7.46
CA ASP A 417 26.51 13.06 -8.72
C ASP A 417 26.23 11.73 -9.46
N LYS A 418 26.05 11.81 -10.78
CA LYS A 418 25.74 10.67 -11.66
C LYS A 418 26.89 10.34 -12.61
N LYS A 419 28.09 10.85 -12.33
CA LYS A 419 29.31 10.58 -13.11
C LYS A 419 30.11 9.46 -12.47
N ILE A 420 30.43 8.43 -13.27
CA ILE A 420 31.28 7.32 -12.81
C ILE A 420 32.65 7.80 -12.33
N SER A 421 33.18 8.89 -12.91
CA SER A 421 34.47 9.47 -12.52
C SER A 421 34.54 9.85 -11.04
N THR A 422 33.43 10.37 -10.49
CA THR A 422 33.34 10.78 -9.09
C THR A 422 33.49 9.58 -8.16
N TYR A 423 32.83 8.47 -8.51
CA TYR A 423 32.89 7.24 -7.74
C TYR A 423 34.18 6.46 -7.92
N ASN A 424 34.79 6.53 -9.09
CA ASN A 424 36.10 5.94 -9.34
C ASN A 424 37.19 6.58 -8.48
N ILE A 425 37.13 7.91 -8.30
CA ILE A 425 38.02 8.63 -7.38
C ILE A 425 37.70 8.21 -5.94
N LEU A 426 36.42 8.20 -5.57
CA LEU A 426 35.98 7.90 -4.21
C LEU A 426 36.39 6.49 -3.75
N LEU A 427 36.28 5.49 -4.64
CA LEU A 427 36.55 4.09 -4.32
C LEU A 427 37.89 3.61 -4.86
N LYS A 428 38.81 4.51 -5.20
CA LYS A 428 40.12 4.14 -5.77
C LYS A 428 40.88 3.23 -4.80
N ASP A 429 41.46 2.15 -5.33
CA ASP A 429 42.27 1.18 -4.56
C ASP A 429 41.56 0.48 -3.39
N ILE A 430 40.22 0.55 -3.32
CA ILE A 430 39.41 -0.19 -2.33
C ILE A 430 38.96 -1.53 -2.90
N TYR A 431 39.30 -2.62 -2.22
CA TYR A 431 39.00 -4.00 -2.66
C TYR A 431 38.07 -4.77 -1.71
N ASP A 432 37.56 -4.12 -0.67
CA ASP A 432 36.57 -4.68 0.26
C ASP A 432 35.24 -3.93 0.13
N ILE A 433 34.14 -4.67 0.02
CA ILE A 433 32.79 -4.10 -0.14
C ILE A 433 32.34 -3.31 1.09
N GLU A 434 32.72 -3.71 2.30
CA GLU A 434 32.34 -2.98 3.51
C GLU A 434 33.12 -1.68 3.64
N ASP A 435 34.36 -1.64 3.17
CA ASP A 435 35.12 -0.39 3.11
C ASP A 435 34.56 0.54 2.02
N CYS A 436 34.17 0.00 0.85
CA CYS A 436 33.39 0.77 -0.13
C CYS A 436 32.12 1.35 0.48
N ARG A 437 31.39 0.56 1.30
CA ARG A 437 30.18 1.01 1.97
C ARG A 437 30.43 2.18 2.91
N LYS A 438 31.43 2.08 3.79
CA LYS A 438 31.75 3.16 4.74
C LYS A 438 32.05 4.46 4.01
N ILE A 439 32.97 4.42 3.05
CA ILE A 439 33.36 5.59 2.26
C ILE A 439 32.17 6.19 1.50
N PHE A 440 31.30 5.34 0.96
CA PHE A 440 30.12 5.79 0.25
C PHE A 440 29.08 6.45 1.17
N VAL A 441 28.88 5.93 2.39
CA VAL A 441 27.99 6.56 3.39
C VAL A 441 28.53 7.95 3.77
N ASP A 442 29.82 8.07 4.08
CA ASP A 442 30.44 9.38 4.39
C ASP A 442 30.31 10.38 3.22
N TYR A 443 30.29 9.88 1.98
CA TYR A 443 30.03 10.69 0.80
C TYR A 443 28.58 11.18 0.72
N LEU A 444 27.60 10.35 1.12
CA LEU A 444 26.18 10.70 1.12
C LEU A 444 25.80 11.70 2.22
N GLU A 445 26.50 11.71 3.36
CA GLU A 445 26.26 12.68 4.44
C GLU A 445 26.35 14.14 3.94
N LYS A 446 27.18 14.41 2.92
CA LYS A 446 27.30 15.74 2.26
C LYS A 446 26.01 16.20 1.60
N TYR A 447 25.10 15.28 1.30
CA TYR A 447 23.81 15.50 0.68
C TYR A 447 22.65 15.40 1.68
N GLN A 448 22.93 15.32 2.99
CA GLN A 448 21.93 15.11 4.05
C GLN A 448 21.16 13.80 3.87
N LEU A 449 21.83 12.75 3.39
CA LEU A 449 21.30 11.42 3.13
C LEU A 449 21.99 10.33 3.95
#